data_AF-A0A2R6XH87-F1
#
_entry.id   AF-A0A2R6XH87-F1
#
_cell.length_a   1.000
_cell.length_b   1.000
_cell.length_c   1.000
_cell.angle_alpha   90.00
_cell.angle_beta   90.00
_cell.angle_gamma   90.00
#
_symmetry.space_group_name_H-M   'P 1'
#
loop_
_entity.id
_entity.type
_entity.pdbx_description
1 polymer ?
#
loop_
_entity_poly.entity_id
_entity_poly.type
_entity_poly.pdbx_seq_one_letter_code
_entity_poly.pdbx_strand_id
1 'polypeptide(L)'
;MYTALITGDLEPSATRTQSWFLDHLKSNEALGEKNRAVAVTLNAEVRRQKAALQKELPKLQRLAVKKVKGLSKEELEARPDLVLGLAQRVEEIPDGTALSRRPANGGWAGGPRNEIRIDVMSPDDTLRPEHYAETEESKGFRSEYEYRRDKQDQGLDHIADGLATLKNMAGDINEELDRQVPLIDEIDTKVDQASSDLRSTNKRLKEVVTQMRSSRNFCIDIILLAICLGIAAYLYK
;
A
#
# COMPACT_ATOMS: atom_id res chain seq x y z
N MET A 1 26.20 43.38 39.59
CA MET A 1 25.81 44.65 38.94
C MET A 1 25.94 44.61 37.40
N TYR A 2 25.81 43.44 36.76
CA TYR A 2 25.78 43.28 35.29
C TYR A 2 24.73 42.23 34.84
N THR A 3 23.64 42.10 35.61
CA THR A 3 22.51 41.19 35.33
C THR A 3 21.17 41.92 35.35
N ALA A 4 21.20 43.25 35.14
CA ALA A 4 20.02 44.11 35.16
C ALA A 4 19.87 44.96 33.87
N LEU A 5 20.48 44.52 32.76
CA LEU A 5 20.49 45.24 31.48
C LEU A 5 20.13 44.37 30.27
N ILE A 6 19.55 43.19 30.48
CA ILE A 6 18.90 42.40 29.41
C ILE A 6 17.43 42.15 29.78
N THR A 7 16.81 43.16 30.37
CA THR A 7 15.36 43.32 30.44
C THR A 7 15.02 44.71 29.87
N GLY A 8 15.68 45.05 28.76
CA GLY A 8 15.22 46.10 27.87
C GLY A 8 14.28 45.44 26.87
N ASP A 9 13.04 45.94 26.83
CA ASP A 9 11.99 45.69 25.85
C ASP A 9 12.49 45.04 24.54
N LEU A 10 12.47 43.70 24.47
CA LEU A 10 12.30 43.07 23.16
C LEU A 10 10.84 43.27 22.80
N GLU A 11 10.60 44.06 21.74
CA GLU A 11 9.26 44.33 21.22
C GLU A 11 8.38 43.06 21.24
N PRO A 12 7.09 43.17 21.63
CA PRO A 12 6.14 42.04 21.55
C PRO A 12 5.93 41.52 20.12
N SER A 13 6.45 42.24 19.11
CA SER A 13 6.51 41.82 17.70
C SER A 13 7.55 40.72 17.47
N ALA A 14 8.70 40.74 18.17
CA ALA A 14 9.82 39.82 17.97
C ALA A 14 9.54 38.43 18.56
N THR A 15 8.88 38.37 19.71
CA THR A 15 8.45 37.10 20.32
C THR A 15 7.29 36.47 19.56
N ARG A 16 6.34 37.28 19.06
CA ARG A 16 5.22 36.83 18.22
C ARG A 16 5.70 36.28 16.88
N THR A 17 6.69 36.93 16.26
CA THR A 17 7.30 36.43 15.01
C THR A 17 8.10 35.15 15.23
N GLN A 18 8.89 35.04 16.30
CA GLN A 18 9.58 33.79 16.64
C GLN A 18 8.61 32.63 16.95
N SER A 19 7.50 32.90 17.65
CA SER A 19 6.44 31.93 17.89
C SER A 19 5.81 31.45 16.58
N TRP A 20 5.50 32.37 15.67
CA TRP A 20 4.94 32.03 14.36
C TRP A 20 5.88 31.16 13.53
N PHE A 21 7.20 31.43 13.56
CA PHE A 21 8.20 30.59 12.90
C PHE A 21 8.28 29.18 13.50
N LEU A 22 8.24 29.06 14.83
CA LEU A 22 8.25 27.76 15.52
C LEU A 22 7.00 26.94 15.22
N ASP A 23 5.82 27.56 15.18
CA ASP A 23 4.57 26.89 14.82
C ASP A 23 4.57 26.46 13.35
N HIS A 24 5.16 27.27 12.46
CA HIS A 24 5.32 26.90 11.06
C HIS A 24 6.27 25.70 10.88
N LEU A 25 7.37 25.63 11.65
CA LEU A 25 8.28 24.48 11.66
C LEU A 25 7.59 23.22 12.19
N LYS A 26 6.86 23.31 13.31
CA LYS A 26 6.09 22.17 13.86
C LYS A 26 5.01 21.69 12.91
N SER A 27 4.29 22.61 12.25
CA SER A 27 3.29 22.28 11.24
C SER A 27 3.92 21.57 10.04
N ASN A 28 5.08 22.03 9.58
CA ASN A 28 5.81 21.40 8.47
C ASN A 28 6.38 20.02 8.85
N GLU A 29 6.86 19.87 10.09
CA GLU A 29 7.27 18.57 10.66
C GLU A 29 6.08 17.60 10.77
N ALA A 30 4.94 18.07 11.27
CA ALA A 30 3.71 17.27 11.37
C ALA A 30 3.14 16.90 9.99
N LEU A 31 3.21 17.79 8.99
CA LEU A 31 2.87 17.48 7.61
C LEU A 31 3.83 16.45 7.02
N GLY A 32 5.13 16.57 7.29
CA GLY A 32 6.14 15.58 6.92
C GLY A 32 5.89 14.22 7.57
N GLU A 33 5.46 14.19 8.83
CA GLU A 33 5.18 12.97 9.58
C GLU A 33 3.87 12.29 9.13
N LYS A 34 2.80 13.06 8.87
CA LYS A 34 1.59 12.57 8.21
C LYS A 34 1.90 12.00 6.83
N ASN A 35 2.74 12.69 6.05
CA ASN A 35 3.17 12.22 4.73
C ASN A 35 4.01 10.94 4.84
N ARG A 36 4.83 10.79 5.90
CA ARG A 36 5.55 9.55 6.18
C ARG A 36 4.62 8.40 6.55
N ALA A 37 3.61 8.62 7.39
CA ALA A 37 2.63 7.58 7.75
C ALA A 37 1.81 7.14 6.53
N VAL A 38 1.36 8.09 5.71
CA VAL A 38 0.68 7.81 4.42
C VAL A 38 1.63 7.07 3.46
N ALA A 39 2.90 7.47 3.37
CA ALA A 39 3.88 6.76 2.57
C ALA A 39 4.14 5.33 3.09
N VAL A 40 4.15 5.09 4.40
CA VAL A 40 4.33 3.76 4.98
C VAL A 40 3.14 2.85 4.67
N THR A 41 1.91 3.36 4.78
CA THR A 41 0.69 2.60 4.44
C THR A 41 0.62 2.28 2.95
N LEU A 42 0.89 3.26 2.08
CA LEU A 42 0.96 3.04 0.62
C LEU A 42 2.08 2.06 0.24
N ASN A 43 3.27 2.18 0.85
CA ASN A 43 4.36 1.22 0.62
C ASN A 43 4.02 -0.19 1.13
N ALA A 44 3.20 -0.33 2.18
CA ALA A 44 2.71 -1.62 2.63
C ALA A 44 1.72 -2.24 1.62
N GLU A 45 0.87 -1.43 1.01
CA GLU A 45 -0.05 -1.89 -0.04
C GLU A 45 0.71 -2.28 -1.33
N VAL A 46 1.74 -1.51 -1.73
CA VAL A 46 2.64 -1.88 -2.84
C VAL A 46 3.28 -3.25 -2.59
N ARG A 47 3.72 -3.55 -1.36
CA ARG A 47 4.26 -4.87 -1.00
C ARG A 47 3.21 -5.98 -1.12
N ARG A 48 1.98 -5.72 -0.67
CA ARG A 48 0.88 -6.68 -0.75
C ARG A 48 0.56 -7.03 -2.21
N GLN A 49 0.47 -6.01 -3.07
CA GLN A 49 0.19 -6.16 -4.50
C GLN A 49 1.35 -6.83 -5.25
N LYS A 50 2.59 -6.44 -4.98
CA LYS A 50 3.79 -7.11 -5.52
C LYS A 50 3.83 -8.59 -5.14
N ALA A 51 3.55 -8.93 -3.88
CA ALA A 51 3.49 -10.32 -3.42
C ALA A 51 2.35 -11.12 -4.08
N ALA A 52 1.22 -10.48 -4.37
CA ALA A 52 0.13 -11.10 -5.13
C ALA A 52 0.56 -11.38 -6.59
N LEU A 53 1.17 -10.41 -7.27
CA LEU A 53 1.68 -10.57 -8.64
C LEU A 53 2.79 -11.64 -8.73
N GLN A 54 3.68 -11.70 -7.73
CA GLN A 54 4.70 -12.75 -7.62
C GLN A 54 4.11 -14.17 -7.52
N LYS A 55 2.93 -14.32 -6.89
CA LYS A 55 2.22 -15.62 -6.83
C LYS A 55 1.57 -16.00 -8.16
N GLU A 56 1.24 -15.04 -9.01
CA GLU A 56 0.58 -15.25 -10.30
C GLU A 56 1.54 -15.43 -11.47
N LEU A 57 2.75 -14.86 -11.38
CA LEU A 57 3.86 -15.04 -12.31
C LEU A 57 4.12 -16.50 -12.74
N PRO A 58 4.22 -17.49 -11.83
CA PRO A 58 4.42 -18.89 -12.24
C PRO A 58 3.22 -19.49 -13.00
N LYS A 59 2.00 -18.97 -12.79
CA LYS A 59 0.82 -19.37 -13.57
C LYS A 59 0.89 -18.79 -14.99
N LEU A 60 1.28 -17.51 -15.11
CA LEU A 60 1.48 -16.85 -16.40
C LEU A 60 2.60 -17.51 -17.21
N GLN A 61 3.70 -17.91 -16.57
CA GLN A 61 4.80 -18.64 -17.21
C GLN A 61 4.36 -20.00 -17.77
N ARG A 62 3.51 -20.74 -17.04
CA ARG A 62 2.92 -22.00 -17.53
C ARG A 62 1.95 -21.79 -18.69
N LEU A 63 1.20 -20.69 -18.67
CA LEU A 63 0.26 -20.35 -19.74
C LEU A 63 0.95 -19.80 -20.99
N ALA A 64 2.11 -19.17 -20.85
CA ALA A 64 2.91 -18.63 -21.95
C ALA A 64 3.39 -19.72 -22.92
N VAL A 65 3.73 -20.92 -22.40
CA VAL A 65 4.19 -22.07 -23.19
C VAL A 65 3.02 -22.85 -23.81
N LYS A 66 1.80 -22.63 -23.33
CA LYS A 66 0.61 -23.39 -23.76
C LYS A 66 0.10 -22.86 -25.10
N LYS A 67 0.01 -23.72 -26.11
CA LYS A 67 -0.60 -23.39 -27.42
C LYS A 67 -2.10 -23.12 -27.27
N VAL A 68 -2.51 -21.89 -27.56
CA VAL A 68 -3.92 -21.47 -27.59
C VAL A 68 -4.37 -21.36 -29.05
N LYS A 69 -5.60 -21.80 -29.32
CA LYS A 69 -6.18 -21.79 -30.68
C LYS A 69 -6.42 -20.34 -31.12
N GLY A 70 -5.79 -19.92 -32.22
CA GLY A 70 -5.94 -18.57 -32.79
C GLY A 70 -4.75 -17.62 -32.62
N LEU A 71 -3.65 -18.07 -31.99
CA LEU A 71 -2.43 -17.26 -31.84
C LEU A 71 -1.43 -17.53 -32.97
N SER A 72 -0.76 -16.48 -33.47
CA SER A 72 0.29 -16.64 -34.48
C SER A 72 1.52 -17.33 -33.88
N LYS A 73 2.34 -17.98 -34.73
CA LYS A 73 3.54 -18.70 -34.28
C LYS A 73 4.57 -17.73 -33.66
N GLU A 74 4.61 -16.50 -34.18
CA GLU A 74 5.47 -15.40 -33.75
C GLU A 74 5.04 -14.83 -32.39
N GLU A 75 3.73 -14.67 -32.15
CA GLU A 75 3.19 -14.26 -30.84
C GLU A 75 3.39 -15.32 -29.75
N LEU A 76 3.37 -16.60 -30.12
CA LEU A 76 3.62 -17.70 -29.20
C LEU A 76 5.09 -17.75 -28.76
N GLU A 77 6.02 -17.43 -29.66
CA GLU A 77 7.46 -17.40 -29.39
C GLU A 77 7.88 -16.12 -28.61
N ALA A 78 7.18 -14.99 -28.79
CA ALA A 78 7.43 -13.75 -28.05
C ALA A 78 6.81 -13.71 -26.63
N ARG A 79 5.76 -14.50 -26.37
CA ARG A 79 5.08 -14.59 -25.06
C ARG A 79 5.98 -14.93 -23.86
N PRO A 80 6.86 -15.94 -23.92
CA PRO A 80 7.75 -16.25 -22.80
C PRO A 80 8.67 -15.08 -22.46
N ASP A 81 9.20 -14.38 -23.47
CA ASP A 81 10.05 -13.20 -23.28
C ASP A 81 9.29 -12.03 -22.67
N LEU A 82 8.03 -11.82 -23.06
CA LEU A 82 7.15 -10.82 -22.45
C LEU A 82 6.86 -11.11 -20.97
N VAL A 83 6.67 -12.39 -20.61
CA VAL A 83 6.46 -12.79 -19.21
C VAL A 83 7.74 -12.63 -18.38
N LEU A 84 8.91 -12.91 -18.97
CA LEU A 84 10.20 -12.62 -18.34
C LEU A 84 10.40 -11.12 -18.11
N GLY A 85 10.10 -10.29 -19.10
CA GLY A 85 10.14 -8.83 -18.95
C GLY A 85 9.16 -8.31 -17.90
N LEU A 86 7.98 -8.93 -17.78
CA LEU A 86 7.01 -8.60 -16.73
C LEU A 86 7.50 -9.01 -15.34
N ALA A 87 8.17 -10.16 -15.21
CA ALA A 87 8.80 -10.60 -13.97
C ALA A 87 9.87 -9.60 -13.51
N GLN A 88 10.73 -9.18 -14.43
CA GLN A 88 11.79 -8.21 -14.15
C GLN A 88 11.23 -6.85 -13.71
N ARG A 89 10.19 -6.35 -14.41
CA ARG A 89 9.52 -5.10 -14.02
C ARG A 89 8.87 -5.17 -12.64
N VAL A 90 8.31 -6.32 -12.25
CA VAL A 90 7.74 -6.52 -10.91
C VAL A 90 8.84 -6.49 -9.84
N GLU A 91 10.02 -7.02 -10.12
CA GLU A 91 11.17 -6.95 -9.20
C GLU A 91 11.73 -5.53 -9.04
N GLU A 92 11.78 -4.76 -10.13
CA GLU A 92 12.29 -3.39 -10.17
C GLU A 92 11.43 -2.38 -9.38
N ILE A 93 10.19 -2.72 -9.02
CA ILE A 93 9.33 -1.83 -8.21
C ILE A 93 9.96 -1.62 -6.82
N PRO A 94 10.29 -0.36 -6.44
CA PRO A 94 10.89 -0.05 -5.15
C PRO A 94 9.85 -0.10 -4.01
N ASP A 95 9.97 -1.10 -3.13
CA ASP A 95 9.01 -1.39 -2.05
C ASP A 95 9.12 -0.48 -0.80
N GLY A 96 9.80 0.65 -0.94
CA GLY A 96 10.01 1.65 0.12
C GLY A 96 10.81 1.18 1.35
N THR A 97 11.33 -0.05 1.37
CA THR A 97 12.10 -0.62 2.50
C THR A 97 13.49 0.00 2.68
N ALA A 98 14.01 0.69 1.66
CA ALA A 98 15.34 1.27 1.68
C ALA A 98 15.46 2.49 2.63
N LEU A 99 14.35 3.15 2.97
CA LEU A 99 14.35 4.37 3.79
C LEU A 99 14.17 4.12 5.30
N SER A 100 14.01 2.86 5.76
CA SER A 100 13.79 2.54 7.18
C SER A 100 14.81 1.60 7.82
N ARG A 101 15.87 1.18 7.11
CA ARG A 101 17.03 0.58 7.80
C ARG A 101 18.00 1.66 8.24
N ARG A 102 17.61 2.43 9.26
CA ARG A 102 18.63 2.93 10.18
C ARG A 102 19.17 1.70 10.91
N PRO A 103 20.48 1.39 10.85
CA PRO A 103 21.01 0.20 11.48
C PRO A 103 20.64 0.23 12.96
N ALA A 104 19.93 -0.80 13.41
CA ALA A 104 19.64 -1.06 14.80
C ALA A 104 20.94 -1.47 15.51
N ASN A 105 21.86 -0.51 15.69
CA ASN A 105 22.98 -0.63 16.62
C ASN A 105 22.62 0.07 17.93
N GLY A 106 21.43 -0.27 18.45
CA GLY A 106 20.91 0.15 19.74
C GLY A 106 20.66 -1.10 20.56
N GLY A 107 21.74 -1.77 20.95
CA GLY A 107 21.67 -2.75 22.02
C GLY A 107 21.07 -2.08 23.24
N TRP A 108 20.00 -2.66 23.76
CA TRP A 108 19.51 -2.35 25.10
C TRP A 108 20.56 -2.86 26.08
N ALA A 109 21.61 -2.06 26.28
CA ALA A 109 22.56 -2.28 27.34
C ALA A 109 21.81 -2.13 28.66
N GLY A 110 21.66 -3.25 29.37
CA GLY A 110 21.17 -3.27 30.73
C GLY A 110 22.01 -2.32 31.57
N GLY A 111 21.38 -1.26 32.10
CA GLY A 111 21.99 -0.43 33.12
C GLY A 111 22.29 -1.25 34.38
N PRO A 112 23.22 -0.79 35.24
CA PRO A 112 23.60 -1.52 36.44
C PRO A 112 22.37 -1.70 37.33
N ARG A 113 22.04 -2.95 37.67
CA ARG A 113 21.05 -3.26 38.69
C ARG A 113 21.67 -2.92 40.04
N ASN A 114 21.27 -1.79 40.61
CA ASN A 114 21.56 -1.48 42.00
C ASN A 114 20.70 -2.41 42.86
N GLU A 115 21.32 -3.47 43.39
CA GLU A 115 20.70 -4.40 44.34
C GLU A 115 20.36 -3.63 45.63
N ILE A 116 19.06 -3.40 45.89
CA ILE A 116 18.60 -2.74 47.12
C ILE A 116 18.75 -3.75 48.26
N ARG A 117 19.79 -3.59 49.08
CA ARG A 117 19.96 -4.32 50.33
C ARG A 117 19.18 -3.59 51.42
N ILE A 118 18.13 -4.24 51.94
CA ILE A 118 17.36 -3.72 53.07
C ILE A 118 17.97 -4.29 54.34
N ASP A 119 18.86 -3.52 54.97
CA ASP A 119 19.34 -3.83 56.31
C ASP A 119 18.23 -3.51 57.32
N VAL A 120 17.92 -4.45 58.23
CA VAL A 120 16.92 -4.26 59.29
C VAL A 120 17.49 -3.31 60.33
N MET A 121 17.18 -2.03 60.18
CA MET A 121 17.55 -0.97 61.13
C MET A 121 16.64 -1.02 62.37
N SER A 122 17.19 -0.64 63.53
CA SER A 122 16.45 -0.63 64.80
C SER A 122 15.21 0.30 64.73
N PRO A 123 14.07 -0.06 65.35
CA PRO A 123 12.86 0.77 65.35
C PRO A 123 13.06 2.21 65.83
N ASP A 124 14.08 2.46 66.65
CA ASP A 124 14.41 3.79 67.17
C ASP A 124 15.18 4.67 66.16
N ASP A 125 15.89 4.05 65.21
CA ASP A 125 16.59 4.77 64.12
C ASP A 125 15.66 5.12 62.95
N THR A 126 14.57 4.38 62.77
CA THR A 126 13.59 4.61 61.67
C THR A 126 12.68 5.82 61.89
N LEU A 127 12.66 6.38 63.10
CA LEU A 127 11.82 7.53 63.48
C LEU A 127 12.58 8.84 63.66
N ARG A 128 13.87 8.91 63.27
CA ARG A 128 14.61 10.17 63.29
C ARG A 128 14.06 11.14 62.24
N PRO A 129 13.66 12.38 62.61
CA PRO A 129 13.15 13.37 61.66
C PRO A 129 14.14 13.73 60.55
N GLU A 130 15.46 13.63 60.81
CA GLU A 130 16.50 13.86 59.80
C GLU A 130 16.47 12.86 58.63
N HIS A 131 15.95 11.64 58.80
CA HIS A 131 15.84 10.66 57.69
C HIS A 131 14.68 10.95 56.73
N TYR A 132 13.75 11.83 57.13
CA TYR A 132 12.66 12.34 56.28
C TYR A 132 12.94 13.76 55.77
N ALA A 133 14.11 14.33 56.08
CA ALA A 133 14.53 15.60 55.52
C ALA A 133 14.79 15.39 54.02
N GLU A 134 13.96 16.00 53.20
CA GLU A 134 14.06 16.01 51.74
C GLU A 134 15.43 16.58 51.35
N THR A 135 16.39 15.70 51.06
CA THR A 135 17.72 16.12 50.60
C THR A 135 17.56 16.86 49.27
N GLU A 136 18.42 17.85 49.01
CA GLU A 136 18.37 18.63 47.75
C GLU A 136 18.44 17.71 46.50
N GLU A 137 19.10 16.56 46.62
CA GLU A 137 19.10 15.51 45.59
C GLU A 137 17.71 14.91 45.36
N SER A 138 16.92 14.65 46.42
CA SER A 138 15.55 14.11 46.33
C SER A 138 14.58 15.08 45.64
N LYS A 139 14.76 16.40 45.81
CA LYS A 139 13.98 17.42 45.09
C LYS A 139 14.29 17.45 43.59
N GLY A 140 15.56 17.20 43.24
CA GLY A 140 15.99 17.03 41.84
C GLY A 140 15.31 15.84 41.18
N PHE A 141 15.28 14.68 41.84
CA PHE A 141 14.60 13.50 41.31
C PHE A 141 13.09 13.69 41.14
N ARG A 142 12.45 14.42 42.07
CA ARG A 142 11.01 14.70 41.99
C ARG A 142 10.66 15.63 40.84
N SER A 143 11.43 16.70 40.65
CA SER A 143 11.21 17.63 39.52
C SER A 143 11.54 16.98 38.18
N GLU A 144 12.54 16.10 38.10
CA GLU A 144 12.82 15.32 36.90
C GLU A 144 11.70 14.29 36.61
N TYR A 145 11.14 13.67 37.64
CA TYR A 145 9.97 12.79 37.49
C TYR A 145 8.75 13.56 36.97
N GLU A 146 8.45 14.72 37.55
CA GLU A 146 7.35 15.58 37.11
C GLU A 146 7.56 16.05 35.66
N TYR A 147 8.76 16.48 35.28
CA TYR A 147 9.09 16.84 33.91
C TYR A 147 8.92 15.68 32.91
N ARG A 148 9.33 14.46 33.30
CA ARG A 148 9.16 13.27 32.47
C ARG A 148 7.70 12.85 32.36
N ARG A 149 6.89 13.10 33.39
CA ARG A 149 5.44 12.85 33.36
C ARG A 149 4.74 13.83 32.41
N ASP A 150 5.03 15.12 32.52
CA ASP A 150 4.43 16.15 31.68
C ASP A 150 4.74 15.94 30.18
N LYS A 151 5.94 15.44 29.85
CA LYS A 151 6.25 15.04 28.46
C LYS A 151 5.47 13.82 27.97
N GLN A 152 5.18 12.87 28.86
CA GLN A 152 4.36 11.72 28.49
C GLN A 152 2.90 12.12 28.28
N ASP A 153 2.36 13.01 29.12
CA ASP A 153 1.01 13.54 28.97
C ASP A 153 0.86 14.30 27.63
N GLN A 154 1.84 15.12 27.25
CA GLN A 154 1.87 15.76 25.93
C GLN A 154 1.92 14.73 24.78
N GLY A 155 2.65 13.62 24.96
CA GLY A 155 2.67 12.53 23.99
C GLY A 155 1.33 11.82 23.85
N LEU A 156 0.60 11.65 24.95
CA LEU A 156 -0.75 11.07 24.96
C LEU A 156 -1.76 11.98 24.26
N ASP A 157 -1.66 13.31 24.42
CA ASP A 157 -2.51 14.27 23.70
C ASP A 157 -2.31 14.18 22.18
N HIS A 158 -1.05 14.09 21.72
CA HIS A 158 -0.76 13.88 20.30
C HIS A 158 -1.30 12.55 19.76
N ILE A 159 -1.27 11.49 20.57
CA ILE A 159 -1.86 10.20 20.20
C ILE A 159 -3.38 10.31 20.15
N ALA A 160 -4.01 11.04 21.08
CA ALA A 160 -5.45 11.27 21.10
C ALA A 160 -5.92 12.02 19.84
N ASP A 161 -5.19 13.07 19.44
CA ASP A 161 -5.46 13.81 18.19
C ASP A 161 -5.24 12.95 16.93
N GLY A 162 -4.19 12.12 16.94
CA GLY A 162 -3.93 11.15 15.89
C GLY A 162 -5.06 10.12 15.76
N LEU A 163 -5.58 9.63 16.88
CA LEU A 163 -6.72 8.71 16.94
C LEU A 163 -8.02 9.38 16.48
N ALA A 164 -8.25 10.64 16.84
CA ALA A 164 -9.40 11.41 16.34
C ALA A 164 -9.34 11.59 14.82
N THR A 165 -8.14 11.87 14.29
CA THR A 165 -7.92 11.94 12.83
C THR A 165 -8.18 10.60 12.15
N LEU A 166 -7.67 9.50 12.74
CA LEU A 166 -7.91 8.15 12.23
C LEU A 166 -9.40 7.78 12.25
N LYS A 167 -10.14 8.19 13.29
CA LYS A 167 -11.59 7.98 13.39
C LYS A 167 -12.33 8.70 12.26
N ASN A 168 -11.95 9.93 11.94
CA ASN A 168 -12.57 10.68 10.84
C ASN A 168 -12.28 10.01 9.49
N MET A 169 -11.03 9.61 9.22
CA MET A 169 -10.68 8.87 7.99
C MET A 169 -11.41 7.53 7.88
N ALA A 170 -11.57 6.80 9.00
CA ALA A 170 -12.34 5.56 9.01
C ALA A 170 -13.83 5.79 8.73
N GLY A 171 -14.38 6.92 9.20
CA GLY A 171 -15.73 7.36 8.86
C GLY A 171 -15.89 7.66 7.37
N ASP A 172 -14.95 8.42 6.79
CA ASP A 172 -14.94 8.75 5.36
C ASP A 172 -14.82 7.49 4.49
N ILE A 173 -13.98 6.52 4.89
CA ILE A 173 -13.86 5.22 4.22
C ILE A 173 -15.16 4.42 4.31
N ASN A 174 -15.87 4.48 5.44
CA ASN A 174 -17.15 3.79 5.59
C ASN A 174 -18.22 4.41 4.67
N GLU A 175 -18.29 5.74 4.61
CA GLU A 175 -19.24 6.42 3.72
C GLU A 175 -18.91 6.16 2.23
N GLU A 176 -17.64 6.12 1.86
CA GLU A 176 -17.21 5.78 0.51
C GLU A 176 -17.48 4.30 0.18
N LEU A 177 -17.29 3.37 1.13
CA LEU A 177 -17.69 1.97 0.97
C LEU A 177 -19.20 1.84 0.76
N ASP A 178 -20.02 2.53 1.56
CA ASP A 178 -21.47 2.54 1.42
C ASP A 178 -21.91 3.15 0.07
N ARG A 179 -21.17 4.16 -0.45
CA ARG A 179 -21.37 4.73 -1.79
C ARG A 179 -20.90 3.83 -2.94
N GLN A 180 -19.96 2.91 -2.71
CA GLN A 180 -19.44 2.00 -3.73
C GLN A 180 -20.25 0.70 -3.90
N VAL A 181 -21.16 0.37 -2.98
CA VAL A 181 -22.09 -0.78 -3.11
C VAL A 181 -22.92 -0.73 -4.42
N PRO A 182 -23.59 0.38 -4.82
CA PRO A 182 -24.36 0.42 -6.07
C PRO A 182 -23.50 0.36 -7.34
N LEU A 183 -22.18 0.62 -7.26
CA LEU A 183 -21.28 0.56 -8.42
C LEU A 183 -20.88 -0.89 -8.78
N ILE A 184 -20.93 -1.80 -7.81
CA ILE A 184 -20.65 -3.23 -8.03
C ILE A 184 -21.73 -3.87 -8.91
N ASP A 185 -23.01 -3.53 -8.71
CA ASP A 185 -24.11 -4.03 -9.54
C ASP A 185 -24.00 -3.54 -10.99
N GLU A 186 -23.52 -2.31 -11.21
CA GLU A 186 -23.26 -1.77 -12.54
C GLU A 186 -22.06 -2.46 -13.23
N ILE A 187 -21.06 -2.89 -12.45
CA ILE A 187 -19.94 -3.67 -12.97
C ILE A 187 -20.39 -5.07 -13.38
N ASP A 188 -21.18 -5.76 -12.54
CA ASP A 188 -21.65 -7.12 -12.84
C ASP A 188 -22.54 -7.14 -14.09
N THR A 189 -23.43 -6.15 -14.22
CA THR A 189 -24.25 -5.97 -15.42
C THR A 189 -23.43 -5.67 -16.67
N LYS A 190 -22.39 -4.82 -16.59
CA LYS A 190 -21.49 -4.55 -17.73
C LYS A 190 -20.66 -5.78 -18.11
N VAL A 191 -20.24 -6.60 -17.14
CA VAL A 191 -19.52 -7.86 -17.39
C VAL A 191 -20.43 -8.87 -18.10
N ASP A 192 -21.67 -9.03 -17.63
CA ASP A 192 -22.66 -9.90 -18.26
C ASP A 192 -23.00 -9.45 -19.69
N GLN A 193 -23.16 -8.15 -19.90
CA GLN A 193 -23.43 -7.59 -21.22
C GLN A 193 -22.25 -7.80 -22.19
N ALA A 194 -21.01 -7.52 -21.74
CA ALA A 194 -19.81 -7.80 -22.54
C ALA A 194 -19.67 -9.30 -22.86
N SER A 195 -20.00 -10.19 -21.91
CA SER A 195 -19.99 -11.64 -22.09
C SER A 195 -21.03 -12.12 -23.09
N SER A 196 -22.22 -11.51 -23.09
CA SER A 196 -23.30 -11.76 -24.06
C SER A 196 -22.90 -11.31 -25.46
N ASP A 197 -22.32 -10.11 -25.60
CA ASP A 197 -21.85 -9.57 -26.86
C ASP A 197 -20.71 -10.41 -27.47
N LEU A 198 -19.80 -10.91 -26.63
CA LEU A 198 -18.75 -11.84 -27.05
C LEU A 198 -19.36 -13.15 -27.58
N ARG A 199 -20.39 -13.68 -26.90
CA ARG A 199 -21.11 -14.90 -27.33
C ARG A 199 -21.86 -14.69 -28.65
N SER A 200 -22.58 -13.58 -28.79
CA SER A 200 -23.35 -13.28 -30.00
C SER A 200 -22.43 -13.07 -31.20
N THR A 201 -21.31 -12.37 -31.01
CA THR A 201 -20.29 -12.16 -32.04
C THR A 201 -19.64 -13.48 -32.46
N ASN A 202 -19.29 -14.36 -31.50
CA ASN A 202 -18.80 -15.70 -31.81
C ASN A 202 -19.81 -16.53 -32.61
N LYS A 203 -21.11 -16.43 -32.28
CA LYS A 203 -22.18 -17.13 -33.01
C LYS A 203 -22.26 -16.63 -34.46
N ARG A 204 -22.29 -15.32 -34.66
CA ARG A 204 -22.29 -14.70 -36.00
C ARG A 204 -21.06 -15.10 -36.81
N LEU A 205 -19.88 -15.09 -36.19
CA LEU A 205 -18.65 -15.52 -36.84
C LEU A 205 -18.74 -16.99 -37.29
N LYS A 206 -19.28 -17.87 -36.45
CA LYS A 206 -19.48 -19.30 -36.76
C LYS A 206 -20.50 -19.50 -37.88
N GLU A 207 -21.59 -18.75 -37.89
CA GLU A 207 -22.59 -18.76 -38.97
C GLU A 207 -21.96 -18.32 -40.30
N VAL A 208 -21.22 -17.21 -40.33
CA VAL A 208 -20.50 -16.73 -41.53
C VAL A 208 -19.51 -17.79 -42.04
N VAL A 209 -18.70 -18.39 -41.16
CA VAL A 209 -17.77 -19.47 -41.53
C VAL A 209 -18.52 -20.67 -42.13
N THR A 210 -19.66 -21.03 -41.56
CA THR A 210 -20.47 -22.17 -42.05
C THR A 210 -21.11 -21.84 -43.40
N GLN A 211 -21.60 -20.61 -43.57
CA GLN A 211 -22.16 -20.13 -44.83
C GLN A 211 -21.11 -20.09 -45.94
N MET A 212 -19.89 -19.63 -45.67
CA MET A 212 -18.77 -19.66 -46.62
C MET A 212 -18.38 -21.09 -47.02
N ARG A 213 -18.49 -22.05 -46.10
CA ARG A 213 -18.27 -23.48 -46.43
C ARG A 213 -19.37 -24.01 -47.36
N SER A 214 -20.62 -23.60 -47.13
CA SER A 214 -21.77 -24.00 -47.94
C SER A 214 -21.72 -23.43 -49.36
N SER A 215 -21.30 -22.17 -49.53
CA SER A 215 -21.18 -21.55 -50.85
C SER A 215 -20.09 -22.21 -51.70
N ARG A 216 -18.97 -22.62 -51.08
CA ARG A 216 -17.92 -23.38 -51.76
C ARG A 216 -18.44 -24.73 -52.26
N ASN A 217 -19.20 -25.46 -51.44
CA ASN A 217 -19.77 -26.74 -51.84
C ASN A 217 -20.75 -26.57 -53.01
N PHE A 218 -21.60 -25.53 -52.99
CA PHE A 218 -22.52 -25.22 -54.09
C PHE A 218 -21.80 -24.94 -55.42
N CYS A 219 -20.71 -24.18 -55.39
CA CYS A 219 -19.89 -23.91 -56.58
C CYS A 219 -19.23 -25.19 -57.14
N ILE A 220 -18.71 -26.05 -56.26
CA ILE A 220 -18.10 -27.33 -56.65
C ILE A 220 -19.14 -28.24 -57.34
N ASP A 221 -20.37 -28.27 -56.84
CA ASP A 221 -21.44 -29.11 -57.39
C ASP A 221 -21.82 -28.70 -58.82
N ILE A 222 -21.95 -27.38 -59.07
CA ILE A 222 -22.25 -26.85 -60.41
C ILE A 222 -21.14 -27.21 -61.41
N ILE A 223 -19.87 -27.09 -61.01
CA ILE A 223 -18.73 -27.42 -61.88
C ILE A 223 -18.70 -28.93 -62.19
N LEU A 224 -18.93 -29.78 -61.18
CA LEU A 224 -19.02 -31.23 -61.37
C LEU A 224 -20.14 -31.61 -62.34
N LEU A 225 -21.31 -30.99 -62.20
CA LEU A 225 -22.47 -31.25 -63.08
C LEU A 225 -22.17 -30.85 -64.53
N ALA A 226 -21.48 -29.72 -64.75
CA ALA A 226 -21.06 -29.28 -66.07
C ALA A 226 -20.07 -30.26 -66.74
N ILE A 227 -19.11 -30.81 -65.97
CA ILE A 227 -18.16 -31.81 -66.48
C ILE A 227 -18.89 -33.12 -66.83
N CYS A 228 -19.77 -33.61 -65.96
CA CYS A 228 -20.57 -34.81 -66.23
C CYS A 228 -21.43 -34.67 -67.49
N LEU A 229 -22.08 -33.51 -67.68
CA LEU A 229 -22.84 -33.21 -68.90
C LEU A 229 -21.95 -33.17 -70.15
N GLY A 230 -20.75 -32.58 -70.04
CA GLY A 230 -19.78 -32.56 -71.14
C GLY A 230 -19.35 -33.95 -71.59
N ILE A 231 -19.07 -34.84 -70.63
CA ILE A 231 -18.70 -36.24 -70.91
C ILE A 231 -19.88 -37.01 -71.51
N ALA A 232 -21.09 -36.84 -70.96
CA ALA A 232 -22.29 -37.48 -71.49
C ALA A 232 -22.59 -37.04 -72.93
N ALA A 233 -22.47 -35.75 -73.23
CA ALA A 233 -22.65 -35.22 -74.58
C ALA A 233 -21.54 -35.67 -75.55
N TYR A 234 -20.31 -35.85 -75.06
CA TYR A 234 -19.20 -36.41 -75.85
C TYR A 234 -19.42 -37.88 -76.19
N LEU A 235 -19.96 -38.68 -75.26
CA LEU A 235 -20.26 -40.10 -75.48
C LEU A 235 -21.49 -40.32 -76.38
N TYR A 236 -22.41 -39.35 -76.45
CA TYR A 236 -23.61 -39.44 -77.27
C TYR A 236 -23.42 -38.90 -78.70
N LYS A 237 -22.21 -38.43 -79.04
CA LYS A 237 -21.82 -37.96 -80.37
C LYS A 237 -20.80 -38.91 -80.99
#